data_AF-A0A7Y4L4S9-F1
#
_entry.id   AF-A0A7Y4L4S9-F1
#
_cell.length_a   1.000
_cell.length_b   1.000
_cell.length_c   1.000
_cell.angle_alpha   90.00
_cell.angle_beta   90.00
_cell.angle_gamma   90.00
#
_symmetry.space_group_name_H-M   'P 1'
#
loop_
_entity.id
_entity.type
_entity.pdbx_description
1 polymer ?
#
loop_
_entity_poly.entity_id
_entity_poly.type
_entity_poly.pdbx_seq_one_letter_code
_entity_poly.pdbx_strand_id
1 'polypeptide(L)' 'MTVKVRLSGDPAEIEQLITFLSGRFDVAGGERHYPNRGSFGVRAYLEVRHPADGVRPERIHPQRKEIEP' A
#
# COMPACT_ATOMS: atom_id res chain seq x y z
N MET A 1 1.52 9.60 14.74
CA MET A 1 2.49 10.25 13.84
C MET A 1 2.35 9.63 12.46
N THR A 2 2.31 10.44 11.41
CA THR A 2 2.15 10.00 10.02
C THR A 2 3.40 10.40 9.22
N VAL A 3 3.93 9.47 8.42
CA VAL A 3 5.10 9.65 7.57
C VAL A 3 4.66 9.51 6.11
N LYS A 4 5.01 10.48 5.28
CA LYS A 4 4.77 10.42 3.83
C LYS A 4 5.90 9.65 3.16
N VAL A 5 5.56 8.65 2.37
CA VAL A 5 6.52 7.77 1.69
C VAL A 5 6.28 7.83 0.18
N ARG A 6 7.37 7.97 -0.59
CA ARG A 6 7.34 7.84 -2.05
C ARG A 6 8.10 6.59 -2.45
N LEU A 7 7.41 5.62 -3.04
CA LEU A 7 8.02 4.45 -3.63
C LEU A 7 8.27 4.70 -5.12
N SER A 8 9.38 4.18 -5.65
CA SER A 8 9.68 4.22 -7.07
C SER A 8 10.44 2.97 -7.47
N GLY A 9 10.03 2.33 -8.56
CA GLY A 9 10.56 1.04 -8.97
C GLY A 9 9.61 0.30 -9.91
N ASP A 10 9.80 -1.01 -9.99
CA ASP A 10 8.90 -1.90 -10.71
C ASP A 10 7.52 -1.95 -10.01
N PRO A 11 6.40 -1.95 -10.76
CA PRO A 11 5.07 -2.03 -10.17
C PRO A 11 4.86 -3.24 -9.26
N ALA A 12 5.38 -4.42 -9.61
CA ALA A 12 5.18 -5.63 -8.81
C ALA A 12 5.98 -5.60 -7.50
N GLU A 13 7.18 -5.02 -7.52
CA GLU A 13 8.00 -4.82 -6.31
C GLU A 13 7.36 -3.77 -5.38
N ILE A 14 6.77 -2.71 -5.94
CA ILE A 14 6.03 -1.70 -5.18
C ILE A 14 4.84 -2.33 -4.45
N GLU A 15 4.04 -3.16 -5.14
CA GLU A 15 2.88 -3.85 -4.54
C GLU A 15 3.31 -4.79 -3.40
N GLN A 16 4.41 -5.53 -3.58
CA GLN A 16 4.97 -6.37 -2.52
C GLN A 16 5.40 -5.55 -1.30
N LEU A 17 6.03 -4.39 -1.52
CA LEU A 17 6.46 -3.51 -0.44
C LEU A 17 5.27 -2.86 0.28
N ILE A 18 4.24 -2.42 -0.45
CA ILE A 18 2.98 -1.92 0.14
C ILE A 18 2.35 -3.01 1.01
N THR A 19 2.23 -4.23 0.49
CA THR A 19 1.68 -5.38 1.23
C THR A 19 2.46 -5.65 2.52
N PHE A 20 3.79 -5.61 2.46
CA PHE A 20 4.65 -5.77 3.63
C PHE A 20 4.44 -4.67 4.67
N LEU A 21 4.34 -3.41 4.25
CA LEU A 21 4.11 -2.25 5.12
C LEU A 21 2.74 -2.32 5.78
N SER A 22 1.68 -2.64 5.04
CA SER A 22 0.32 -2.79 5.56
C SER A 22 0.19 -3.91 6.60
N GLY A 23 1.15 -4.85 6.65
CA GLY A 23 1.22 -5.87 7.69
C GLY A 23 1.69 -5.35 9.06
N ARG A 24 2.30 -4.16 9.13
CA ARG A 24 2.94 -3.60 10.33
C ARG A 24 2.49 -2.18 10.65
N PHE A 25 2.00 -1.45 9.66
CA PHE A 25 1.60 -0.07 9.75
C PHE A 25 0.18 0.12 9.24
N ASP A 26 -0.46 1.20 9.69
CA ASP A 26 -1.63 1.74 9.01
C ASP A 26 -1.14 2.49 7.77
N VAL A 27 -1.52 1.99 6.59
CA VAL A 27 -1.04 2.48 5.29
C VAL A 27 -2.25 2.95 4.48
N ALA A 28 -2.18 4.19 4.00
CA ALA A 28 -3.14 4.76 3.07
C ALA A 28 -2.44 5.19 1.77
N GLY A 29 -3.15 5.11 0.65
CA GLY A 29 -2.59 5.42 -0.67
C GLY A 29 -2.02 4.18 -1.36
N GLY A 30 -1.28 4.42 -2.45
CA GLY A 30 -0.63 3.36 -3.23
C GLY A 30 -1.46 2.77 -4.35
N GLU A 31 -2.76 3.10 -4.44
CA GLU A 31 -3.69 2.58 -5.45
C GLU A 31 -3.44 3.20 -6.84
N ARG A 32 -2.74 4.34 -6.88
CA ARG A 32 -2.38 5.03 -8.12
C ARG A 32 -0.88 4.99 -8.34
N HIS A 33 -0.50 4.40 -9.47
CA HIS A 33 0.85 4.41 -9.99
C HIS A 33 1.00 5.48 -11.07
N TYR A 34 2.10 6.21 -11.01
CA TYR A 34 2.44 7.25 -11.98
C TYR A 34 3.75 6.91 -12.67
N PRO A 35 3.84 6.92 -14.02
CA PRO A 35 5.10 6.68 -14.71
C PRO A 35 6.17 7.66 -14.26
N ASN A 36 7.38 7.18 -13.98
CA ASN A 36 8.51 8.04 -13.64
C ASN A 36 8.83 9.02 -14.79
N ARG A 37 9.31 10.23 -14.44
CA ARG A 37 9.76 11.21 -15.44
C ARG A 37 11.26 11.04 -15.65
N GLY A 38 11.67 10.65 -16.87
CA GLY A 38 13.08 10.51 -17.25
C GLY A 38 13.76 9.23 -16.74
N SER A 39 13.01 8.27 -16.21
CA SER A 39 13.52 6.95 -15.82
C SER A 39 12.45 5.87 -16.03
N PHE A 40 12.87 4.61 -16.03
CA PHE A 40 11.96 3.47 -16.07
C PHE A 40 11.17 3.31 -14.76
N GLY A 41 10.08 2.55 -14.81
CA GLY A 41 9.24 2.21 -13.66
C GLY A 41 8.17 3.26 -13.32
N VAL A 42 7.55 3.07 -12.16
CA VAL A 42 6.46 3.92 -11.66
C VAL A 42 6.81 4.50 -10.30
N ARG A 43 6.02 5.49 -9.86
CA ARG A 43 6.02 6.01 -8.50
C ARG A 43 4.63 5.87 -7.87
N ALA A 44 4.63 5.56 -6.59
CA ALA A 44 3.46 5.51 -5.72
C ALA A 44 3.70 6.41 -4.50
N TYR A 45 2.62 6.98 -3.98
CA TYR A 45 2.67 7.84 -2.80
C TYR A 45 1.81 7.22 -1.70
N LEU A 46 2.40 7.06 -0.53
CA LEU A 46 1.77 6.45 0.65
C LEU A 46 1.82 7.42 1.83
N GLU A 47 0.82 7.31 2.69
CA GLU A 47 0.88 7.79 4.06
C GLU A 47 0.95 6.59 5.01
N VAL A 48 1.97 6.57 5.86
CA VAL A 48 2.26 5.45 6.77
C VAL A 48 2.21 5.94 8.20
N ARG A 49 1.43 5.26 9.05
CA ARG A 49 1.28 5.59 10.46
C ARG A 49 1.62 4.38 11.33
N HIS A 50 2.41 4.61 12.37
CA HIS A 50 2.61 3.60 13.41
C HIS A 50 1.27 3.35 14.11
N PRO A 51 0.81 2.09 14.22
CA PRO A 51 -0.39 1.78 14.97
C PRO A 51 -0.15 2.22 16.42
N ALA A 52 -1.04 3.05 16.97
CA ALA A 52 -0.94 3.38 18.40
C ALA A 52 -1.09 2.07 19.19
N ASP A 53 -0.34 1.93 20.29
CA ASP A 53 -0.31 0.72 21.10
C ASP A 53 -1.72 0.16 21.35
N GLY A 54 -2.05 -0.97 20.71
CA GLY A 54 -3.25 -1.76 21.01
C GLY A 54 -4.22 -2.08 19.87
N VAL A 55 -4.15 -1.44 18.70
CA VAL A 55 -5.09 -1.78 17.59
C VAL A 55 -4.31 -2.25 16.38
N ARG A 56 -4.12 -3.58 16.28
CA ARG A 56 -3.79 -4.21 15.00
C ARG A 56 -5.05 -4.13 14.15
N PRO A 57 -5.04 -3.52 12.95
CA PRO A 57 -6.20 -3.60 12.07
C PRO A 57 -6.40 -5.08 11.71
N GLU A 58 -7.53 -5.65 12.15
CA GLU A 58 -7.96 -6.96 11.66
C GLU A 58 -8.01 -6.89 10.14
N ARG A 59 -7.26 -7.80 9.50
CA ARG A 59 -7.22 -7.92 8.04
C ARG A 59 -8.59 -8.37 7.54
N ILE A 60 -9.49 -7.43 7.26
CA ILE A 60 -10.67 -7.72 6.46
C ILE A 60 -10.20 -7.80 5.01
N HIS A 61 -9.81 -9.00 4.57
CA HIS A 61 -9.81 -9.34 3.16
C HIS A 61 -11.28 -9.41 2.72
N PRO A 62 -11.77 -8.55 1.80
CA PRO A 62 -13.04 -8.81 1.17
C PRO A 62 -12.87 -10.03 0.26
N GLN A 63 -13.19 -11.22 0.75
CA GLN A 63 -13.50 -12.33 -0.13
C GLN A 63 -14.77 -11.94 -0.90
N ARG A 64 -14.60 -11.45 -2.13
CA ARG A 64 -15.68 -11.44 -3.12
C ARG A 64 -16.12 -12.90 -3.31
N LYS A 65 -17.21 -13.29 -2.66
CA LYS A 65 -18.04 -14.39 -3.15
C LYS A 65 -18.87 -13.82 -4.29
N GLU A 66 -18.53 -14.19 -5.51
CA GLU A 66 -19.49 -14.19 -6.62
C GLU A 66 -20.70 -15.01 -6.16
N ILE A 67 -21.86 -14.36 -6.13
CA ILE A 67 -23.15 -15.04 -6.04
C ILE A 67 -23.57 -15.16 -7.50
N GLU A 68 -23.44 -16.35 -8.07
CA GLU A 68 -24.04 -16.64 -9.38
C GLU A 68 -25.57 -16.80 -9.23
N PRO A 69 -26.35 -16.38 -10.24
CA PRO A 69 -27.80 -16.22 -10.19
C PRO A 69 -28.60 -17.54 -10.21
#